data_AF-A0A6F8ZUV9-F1
#
_entry.id   AF-A0A6F8ZUV9-F1
#
_cell.length_a   1.000
_cell.length_b   1.000
_cell.length_c   1.000
_cell.angle_alpha   90.00
_cell.angle_beta   90.00
_cell.angle_gamma   90.00
#
_symmetry.space_group_name_H-M   'P 1'
#
loop_
_entity.id
_entity.type
_entity.pdbx_description
1 polymer ?
#
loop_
_entity_poly.entity_id
_entity_poly.type
_entity_poly.pdbx_seq_one_letter_code
_entity_poly.pdbx_strand_id
1 'polypeptide(L)'
;MSQPYGLMPNLTGAYRTAEGHRPICPHSRVSRCPPNEYQCGGTELCIHMSKLCNGFPECTDGWDEGPHCREFATNCTLSGCQDNCSVTPSGAACYCRSGYEIGLDGMTCKDFDECSVYGTCSQSCTNTEGSYTCSCVEGYLPQPDNRSCKAKNVPVERNSVLLIANSQNIQATSLSGTTISLLSTTTKQTTAMDFLYAQEQVCWIHVGDSPASTHLKCAKIPNLKSFADERVINISLSLHREFYNTI
;
A
#
# COMPACT_ATOMS: atom_id res chain seq x y z
N MET A 1 -50.44 -47.29 -19.87
CA MET A 1 -51.32 -46.18 -19.47
C MET A 1 -50.73 -45.58 -18.21
N SER A 2 -50.33 -44.33 -18.06
CA SER A 2 -50.12 -43.17 -18.92
C SER A 2 -49.26 -42.23 -18.06
N GLN A 3 -48.42 -41.43 -18.70
CA GLN A 3 -47.36 -40.61 -18.11
C GLN A 3 -47.82 -39.36 -17.30
N PRO A 4 -46.86 -38.60 -16.68
CA PRO A 4 -47.04 -37.61 -15.60
C PRO A 4 -47.17 -36.14 -16.08
N TYR A 5 -47.34 -35.19 -15.13
CA TYR A 5 -47.17 -33.73 -15.26
C TYR A 5 -46.60 -33.18 -13.93
N GLY A 6 -45.71 -32.19 -13.83
CA GLY A 6 -45.06 -31.29 -14.78
C GLY A 6 -43.78 -30.70 -14.14
N LEU A 7 -42.73 -30.48 -14.94
CA LEU A 7 -42.28 -29.18 -15.47
C LEU A 7 -41.26 -28.45 -14.57
N MET A 8 -39.97 -28.73 -14.81
CA MET A 8 -38.87 -27.79 -14.60
C MET A 8 -38.57 -27.06 -15.92
N PRO A 9 -38.30 -25.75 -15.92
CA PRO A 9 -37.95 -25.05 -17.14
C PRO A 9 -36.49 -25.33 -17.58
N ASN A 10 -36.38 -25.50 -18.90
CA ASN A 10 -35.17 -25.67 -19.70
C ASN A 10 -34.07 -24.64 -19.41
N LEU A 11 -32.85 -25.12 -19.20
CA LEU A 11 -31.62 -24.39 -19.54
C LEU A 11 -31.01 -25.08 -20.78
N THR A 12 -31.47 -24.69 -21.97
CA THR A 12 -30.77 -24.95 -23.22
C THR A 12 -29.67 -23.91 -23.38
N GLY A 13 -28.43 -24.38 -23.46
CA GLY A 13 -27.22 -23.56 -23.37
C GLY A 13 -26.79 -22.85 -24.66
N ALA A 14 -25.66 -22.17 -24.55
CA ALA A 14 -24.78 -21.86 -25.66
C ALA A 14 -23.33 -21.82 -25.15
N TYR A 15 -22.49 -22.63 -25.78
CA TYR A 15 -21.04 -22.64 -25.66
C TYR A 15 -20.46 -21.28 -26.07
N ARG A 16 -19.45 -20.76 -25.34
CA ARG A 16 -18.08 -20.51 -25.86
C ARG A 16 -17.21 -19.67 -24.91
N THR A 17 -15.97 -20.17 -24.80
CA THR A 17 -14.66 -19.50 -24.62
C THR A 17 -14.36 -18.72 -23.35
N ALA A 18 -13.28 -19.19 -22.71
CA ALA A 18 -12.53 -18.56 -21.64
C ALA A 18 -11.96 -17.20 -22.06
N GLU A 19 -12.08 -16.20 -21.18
CA GLU A 19 -11.03 -15.22 -20.90
C GLU A 19 -11.12 -14.80 -19.42
N GLY A 20 -9.97 -14.79 -18.75
CA GLY A 20 -9.86 -14.52 -17.33
C GLY A 20 -10.22 -13.07 -16.99
N HIS A 21 -11.18 -12.90 -16.09
CA HIS A 21 -11.32 -11.67 -15.33
C HIS A 21 -10.73 -11.90 -13.94
N ARG A 22 -9.52 -11.35 -13.75
CA ARG A 22 -8.98 -11.04 -12.42
C ARG A 22 -10.02 -10.14 -11.72
N PRO A 23 -10.23 -10.26 -10.39
CA PRO A 23 -11.03 -9.27 -9.67
C PRO A 23 -10.23 -7.97 -9.66
N ILE A 24 -10.45 -7.14 -10.68
CA ILE A 24 -10.06 -5.74 -10.67
C ILE A 24 -10.95 -5.12 -9.60
N CYS A 25 -10.36 -4.68 -8.49
CA CYS A 25 -11.05 -3.84 -7.53
C CYS A 25 -11.73 -2.73 -8.33
N PRO A 26 -13.04 -2.47 -8.17
CA PRO A 26 -13.69 -1.37 -8.83
C PRO A 26 -13.16 -0.09 -8.18
N HIS A 27 -11.98 0.37 -8.61
CA HIS A 27 -11.69 1.79 -8.55
C HIS A 27 -12.65 2.42 -9.54
N SER A 28 -13.86 2.71 -9.06
CA SER A 28 -14.53 3.91 -9.50
C SER A 28 -13.46 4.99 -9.49
N ARG A 29 -13.09 5.51 -10.66
CA ARG A 29 -12.28 6.73 -10.74
C ARG A 29 -13.14 7.89 -10.26
N VAL A 30 -13.43 7.88 -8.97
CA VAL A 30 -13.71 9.09 -8.24
C VAL A 30 -12.31 9.62 -7.97
N SER A 31 -11.76 10.37 -8.92
CA SER A 31 -10.60 11.22 -8.65
C SER A 31 -11.08 12.33 -7.72
N ARG A 32 -11.34 11.98 -6.46
CA ARG A 32 -11.58 12.95 -5.40
C ARG A 32 -10.20 13.45 -5.04
N CYS A 33 -9.94 14.69 -5.44
CA CYS A 33 -8.87 15.45 -4.84
C CYS A 33 -9.01 15.41 -3.31
N PRO A 34 -7.90 15.54 -2.57
CA PRO A 34 -7.91 15.75 -1.14
C PRO A 34 -8.90 16.84 -0.69
N PRO A 35 -9.28 16.88 0.59
CA PRO A 35 -10.12 17.96 1.11
C PRO A 35 -9.56 19.34 0.79
N ASN A 36 -10.46 20.28 0.52
CA ASN A 36 -10.15 21.66 0.11
C ASN A 36 -9.39 21.79 -1.23
N GLU A 37 -9.32 20.72 -2.02
CA GLU A 37 -8.78 20.75 -3.37
C GLU A 37 -9.87 20.55 -4.42
N TYR A 38 -9.66 21.17 -5.58
CA TYR A 38 -10.53 21.13 -6.73
C TYR A 38 -9.80 20.52 -7.92
N GLN A 39 -10.48 19.65 -8.65
CA GLN A 39 -9.93 18.98 -9.81
C GLN A 39 -10.03 19.89 -11.04
N CYS A 40 -8.90 20.19 -11.69
CA CYS A 40 -8.90 20.87 -12.98
C CYS A 40 -9.65 20.02 -14.03
N GLY A 41 -10.55 20.65 -14.80
CA GLY A 41 -11.49 19.97 -15.68
C GLY A 41 -10.84 18.96 -16.63
N GLY A 42 -11.25 17.68 -16.56
CA GLY A 42 -10.75 16.63 -17.44
C GLY A 42 -9.31 16.18 -17.20
N THR A 43 -8.67 16.62 -16.12
CA THR A 43 -7.30 16.25 -15.74
C THR A 43 -7.27 15.55 -14.38
N GLU A 44 -6.14 14.94 -14.02
CA GLU A 44 -5.89 14.43 -12.66
C GLU A 44 -5.20 15.47 -11.76
N LEU A 45 -5.06 16.73 -12.24
CA LEU A 45 -4.45 17.81 -11.48
C LEU A 45 -5.43 18.37 -10.45
N CYS A 46 -5.01 18.38 -9.19
CA CYS A 46 -5.74 18.99 -8.09
C CYS A 46 -5.05 20.28 -7.66
N ILE A 47 -5.84 21.35 -7.51
CA ILE A 47 -5.38 22.64 -7.00
C ILE A 47 -6.16 23.02 -5.76
N HIS A 48 -5.54 23.72 -4.81
CA HIS A 48 -6.24 24.17 -3.62
C HIS A 48 -7.38 25.13 -3.99
N MET A 49 -8.53 25.05 -3.32
CA MET A 49 -9.72 25.86 -3.66
C MET A 49 -9.50 27.37 -3.54
N SER A 50 -8.54 27.81 -2.72
CA SER A 50 -8.12 29.22 -2.66
C SER A 50 -7.39 29.70 -3.93
N LYS A 51 -7.08 28.80 -4.86
CA LYS A 51 -6.45 29.12 -6.14
C LYS A 51 -7.46 29.38 -7.26
N LEU A 52 -8.72 29.03 -7.06
CA LEU A 52 -9.78 29.33 -8.03
C LEU A 52 -10.09 30.83 -8.01
N CYS A 53 -10.19 31.42 -9.20
CA CYS A 53 -10.59 32.82 -9.40
C CYS A 53 -9.72 33.84 -8.63
N ASN A 54 -8.42 33.57 -8.48
CA ASN A 54 -7.44 34.44 -7.82
C ASN A 54 -6.64 35.31 -8.81
N GLY A 55 -6.88 35.18 -10.12
CA GLY A 55 -6.22 35.91 -11.19
C GLY A 55 -4.91 35.29 -11.71
N PHE A 56 -4.54 34.09 -11.24
CA PHE A 56 -3.34 33.36 -11.66
C PHE A 56 -3.71 31.94 -12.12
N PRO A 57 -3.48 31.59 -13.41
CA PRO A 57 -3.81 30.27 -13.91
C PRO A 57 -2.85 29.20 -13.35
N GLU A 58 -3.36 28.31 -12.51
CA GLU A 58 -2.66 27.13 -12.00
C GLU A 58 -3.06 25.87 -12.78
N CYS A 59 -4.27 25.83 -13.33
CA CYS A 59 -4.66 24.75 -14.25
C CYS A 59 -3.95 24.92 -15.60
N THR A 60 -3.63 23.81 -16.27
CA THR A 60 -2.90 23.82 -17.55
C THR A 60 -3.63 24.55 -18.68
N ASP A 61 -4.95 24.57 -18.61
CA ASP A 61 -5.86 25.25 -19.54
C ASP A 61 -6.32 26.63 -19.02
N GLY A 62 -5.84 27.04 -17.83
CA GLY A 62 -6.26 28.28 -17.14
C GLY A 62 -7.73 28.30 -16.74
N TRP A 63 -8.37 27.12 -16.67
CA TRP A 63 -9.81 27.04 -16.49
C TRP A 63 -10.28 27.44 -15.09
N ASP A 64 -9.38 27.41 -14.11
CA ASP A 64 -9.54 27.98 -12.77
C ASP A 64 -9.79 29.49 -12.76
N GLU A 65 -9.45 30.19 -13.85
CA GLU A 65 -9.68 31.63 -14.05
C GLU A 65 -10.68 31.91 -15.19
N GLY A 66 -11.51 30.92 -15.51
CA GLY A 66 -12.45 30.98 -16.62
C GLY A 66 -13.60 32.00 -16.44
N PRO A 67 -14.50 32.10 -17.45
CA PRO A 67 -15.63 33.04 -17.42
C PRO A 67 -16.57 32.86 -16.21
N HIS A 68 -16.65 31.64 -15.68
CA HIS A 68 -17.45 31.27 -14.52
C HIS A 68 -17.13 32.11 -13.26
N CYS A 69 -15.87 32.55 -13.10
CA CYS A 69 -15.45 33.41 -12.01
C CYS A 69 -16.21 34.74 -11.97
N ARG A 70 -16.60 35.27 -13.14
CA ARG A 70 -17.38 36.51 -13.24
C ARG A 70 -18.88 36.25 -13.16
N GLU A 71 -19.34 35.16 -13.78
CA GLU A 71 -20.76 34.77 -13.80
C GLU A 71 -21.30 34.46 -12.41
N PHE A 72 -20.51 33.74 -11.59
CA PHE A 72 -20.93 33.29 -10.26
C PHE A 72 -20.27 34.07 -9.12
N ALA A 73 -19.69 35.24 -9.39
CA ALA A 73 -18.98 36.06 -8.41
C ALA A 73 -19.81 36.39 -7.16
N THR A 74 -21.12 36.60 -7.33
CA THR A 74 -22.04 36.95 -6.24
C THR A 74 -22.44 35.74 -5.38
N ASN A 75 -22.25 34.51 -5.84
CA ASN A 75 -22.71 33.33 -5.11
C ASN A 75 -21.99 33.19 -3.76
N CYS A 76 -20.70 33.52 -3.68
CA CYS A 76 -19.96 33.47 -2.40
C CYS A 76 -20.43 34.51 -1.38
N THR A 77 -21.12 35.58 -1.79
CA THR A 77 -21.71 36.54 -0.85
C THR A 77 -23.00 36.01 -0.20
N LEU A 78 -23.60 34.96 -0.77
CA LEU A 78 -24.82 34.32 -0.30
C LEU A 78 -24.56 32.95 0.36
N SER A 79 -23.44 32.31 0.03
CA SER A 79 -23.03 31.04 0.63
C SER A 79 -22.61 31.26 2.08
N GLY A 80 -23.46 30.83 3.02
CA GLY A 80 -23.21 30.87 4.47
C GLY A 80 -22.11 29.91 4.93
N CYS A 81 -20.94 29.95 4.29
CA CYS A 81 -19.79 29.12 4.63
C CYS A 81 -19.26 29.46 6.03
N GLN A 82 -18.84 28.44 6.78
CA GLN A 82 -18.24 28.64 8.10
C GLN A 82 -16.88 29.36 8.02
N ASP A 83 -16.05 29.00 7.03
CA ASP A 83 -14.68 29.52 6.90
C ASP A 83 -14.46 30.28 5.59
N ASN A 84 -14.31 29.56 4.48
CA ASN A 84 -13.92 30.16 3.20
C ASN A 84 -14.87 29.73 2.06
N CYS A 85 -14.92 30.55 1.01
CA CYS A 85 -15.70 30.30 -0.19
C CYS A 85 -14.84 30.50 -1.44
N SER A 86 -15.01 29.61 -2.42
CA SER A 86 -14.44 29.74 -3.77
C SER A 86 -15.55 29.60 -4.80
N VAL A 87 -15.41 30.29 -5.92
CA VAL A 87 -16.30 30.12 -7.05
C VAL A 87 -15.83 28.95 -7.89
N THR A 88 -16.74 28.02 -8.17
CA THR A 88 -16.54 26.88 -9.06
C THR A 88 -17.50 27.01 -10.25
N PRO A 89 -17.31 26.23 -11.32
CA PRO A 89 -18.25 26.18 -12.45
C PRO A 89 -19.67 25.72 -12.05
N SER A 90 -19.79 24.98 -10.96
CA SER A 90 -21.06 24.58 -10.35
C SER A 90 -21.68 25.64 -9.44
N GLY A 91 -21.04 26.82 -9.33
CA GLY A 91 -21.42 27.89 -8.40
C GLY A 91 -20.46 27.99 -7.21
N ALA A 92 -20.89 28.66 -6.15
CA ALA A 92 -20.05 28.82 -4.96
C ALA A 92 -19.92 27.51 -4.18
N ALA A 93 -18.69 27.17 -3.80
CA ALA A 93 -18.37 26.03 -2.97
C ALA A 93 -17.58 26.50 -1.74
N CYS A 94 -17.98 26.03 -0.56
CA CYS A 94 -17.27 26.31 0.67
C CYS A 94 -16.05 25.39 0.80
N TYR A 95 -14.99 25.90 1.42
CA TYR A 95 -13.84 25.11 1.83
C TYR A 95 -13.35 25.58 3.20
N CYS A 96 -12.58 24.72 3.85
CA CYS A 96 -12.16 24.89 5.22
C CYS A 96 -10.68 25.22 5.32
N ARG A 97 -10.25 25.63 6.52
CA ARG A 97 -8.83 25.82 6.82
C ARG A 97 -8.09 24.48 6.80
N SER A 98 -6.76 24.54 6.75
CA SER A 98 -5.91 23.34 6.85
C SER A 98 -6.24 22.52 8.10
N GLY A 99 -6.33 21.20 7.96
CA GLY A 99 -6.75 20.27 9.02
C GLY A 99 -8.26 20.05 9.12
N TYR A 100 -9.06 20.71 8.28
CA TYR A 100 -10.51 20.58 8.28
C TYR A 100 -11.05 20.28 6.88
N GLU A 101 -12.19 19.61 6.82
CA GLU A 101 -12.93 19.33 5.59
C GLU A 101 -14.38 19.78 5.70
N ILE A 102 -15.04 19.92 4.55
CA ILE A 102 -16.44 20.35 4.50
C ILE A 102 -17.37 19.25 5.06
N GLY A 103 -18.31 19.66 5.89
CA GLY A 103 -19.36 18.83 6.44
C GLY A 103 -20.40 18.41 5.41
N LEU A 104 -21.33 17.54 5.82
CA LEU A 104 -22.40 17.00 4.95
C LEU A 104 -23.40 18.07 4.48
N ASP A 105 -23.47 19.20 5.20
CA ASP A 105 -24.30 20.35 4.85
C ASP A 105 -23.67 21.23 3.75
N GLY A 106 -22.41 20.96 3.37
CA GLY A 106 -21.67 21.74 2.37
C GLY A 106 -21.26 23.13 2.85
N MET A 107 -21.40 23.45 4.15
CA MET A 107 -21.16 24.79 4.70
C MET A 107 -20.31 24.79 5.96
N THR A 108 -20.48 23.80 6.86
CA THR A 108 -19.72 23.72 8.10
C THR A 108 -18.40 22.98 7.91
N CYS A 109 -17.44 23.27 8.77
CA CYS A 109 -16.13 22.61 8.77
C CYS A 109 -16.07 21.61 9.91
N LYS A 110 -15.67 20.39 9.57
CA LYS A 110 -15.36 19.33 10.53
C LYS A 110 -13.89 18.97 10.40
N ASP A 111 -13.35 18.44 11.48
CA ASP A 111 -11.99 17.92 11.53
C ASP A 111 -11.77 16.87 10.43
N PHE A 112 -10.65 17.00 9.71
CA PHE A 112 -10.27 16.03 8.69
C PHE A 112 -9.41 14.94 9.33
N ASP A 113 -9.94 13.73 9.41
CA ASP A 113 -9.20 12.61 9.98
C ASP A 113 -8.07 12.14 9.05
N GLU A 114 -6.88 12.69 9.22
CA GLU A 114 -5.72 12.30 8.41
C GLU A 114 -5.32 10.84 8.64
N CYS A 115 -5.71 10.22 9.77
CA CYS A 115 -5.46 8.81 10.05
C CYS A 115 -6.32 7.86 9.20
N SER A 116 -7.41 8.36 8.63
CA SER A 116 -8.21 7.62 7.65
C SER A 116 -7.50 7.49 6.29
N VAL A 117 -6.47 8.32 6.04
CA VAL A 117 -5.67 8.30 4.82
C VAL A 117 -4.49 7.33 4.97
N TYR A 118 -4.41 6.37 4.06
CA TYR A 118 -3.31 5.41 4.04
C TYR A 118 -1.96 6.10 3.82
N GLY A 119 -0.98 5.79 4.68
CA GLY A 119 0.38 6.29 4.56
C GLY A 119 0.65 7.63 5.25
N THR A 120 -0.33 8.23 5.95
CA THR A 120 -0.14 9.45 6.75
C THR A 120 0.95 9.28 7.82
N CYS A 121 0.91 8.15 8.52
CA CYS A 121 1.93 7.70 9.47
C CYS A 121 2.47 6.34 9.04
N SER A 122 3.77 6.11 9.26
CA SER A 122 4.39 4.80 8.99
C SER A 122 3.95 3.69 9.95
N GLN A 123 3.47 4.06 11.15
CA GLN A 123 3.06 3.15 12.22
C GLN A 123 1.74 3.62 12.85
N SER A 124 1.76 4.05 14.11
CA SER A 124 0.55 4.48 14.82
C SER A 124 0.19 5.92 14.48
N CYS A 125 -1.10 6.17 14.27
CA CYS A 125 -1.68 7.49 14.01
C CYS A 125 -2.75 7.78 15.05
N THR A 126 -2.76 8.99 15.59
CA THR A 126 -3.82 9.51 16.46
C THR A 126 -4.31 10.83 15.90
N ASN A 127 -5.58 10.84 15.48
CA ASN A 127 -6.24 12.02 14.98
C ASN A 127 -6.51 13.00 16.14
N THR A 128 -6.32 14.29 15.91
CA THR A 128 -6.54 15.36 16.88
C THR A 128 -7.32 16.48 16.20
N GLU A 129 -7.92 17.39 16.97
CA GLU A 129 -8.68 18.47 16.33
C GLU A 129 -7.75 19.42 15.55
N GLY A 130 -7.96 19.49 14.22
CA GLY A 130 -7.22 20.31 13.25
C GLY A 130 -5.85 19.76 12.85
N SER A 131 -5.47 18.55 13.27
CA SER A 131 -4.15 17.95 13.01
C SER A 131 -4.14 16.47 13.40
N TYR A 132 -3.00 15.81 13.27
CA TYR A 132 -2.78 14.47 13.79
C TYR A 132 -1.40 14.34 14.41
N THR A 133 -1.18 13.23 15.11
CA THR A 133 0.13 12.86 15.66
C THR A 133 0.48 11.43 15.26
N CYS A 134 1.72 11.23 14.82
CA CYS A 134 2.27 9.89 14.59
C CYS A 134 3.14 9.47 15.77
N SER A 135 3.08 8.18 16.11
CA SER A 135 3.95 7.59 17.13
C SER A 135 4.53 6.26 16.67
N CYS A 136 5.69 5.92 17.23
CA CYS A 136 6.38 4.67 16.93
C CYS A 136 6.15 3.64 18.01
N VAL A 137 5.98 2.38 17.62
CA VAL A 137 5.90 1.25 18.54
C VAL A 137 7.24 0.99 19.22
N GLU A 138 7.23 0.17 20.28
CA GLU A 138 8.46 -0.21 20.98
C GLU A 138 9.49 -0.80 20.01
N GLY A 139 10.76 -0.43 20.20
CA GLY A 139 11.84 -0.82 19.29
C GLY A 139 12.05 0.12 18.11
N TYR A 140 11.27 1.20 17.96
CA TYR A 140 11.43 2.20 16.91
C TYR A 140 11.64 3.62 17.46
N LEU A 141 12.19 4.51 16.62
CA LEU A 141 12.44 5.93 16.90
C LEU A 141 11.76 6.81 15.84
N PRO A 142 11.16 7.94 16.24
CA PRO A 142 10.60 8.91 15.30
C PRO A 142 11.71 9.50 14.42
N GLN A 143 11.38 9.79 13.17
CA GLN A 143 12.25 10.50 12.23
C GLN A 143 11.94 12.00 12.21
N PRO A 144 12.83 12.86 11.66
CA PRO A 144 12.62 14.31 11.62
C PRO A 144 11.37 14.78 10.88
N ASP A 145 10.78 13.92 10.04
CA ASP A 145 9.52 14.18 9.34
C ASP A 145 8.28 14.02 10.24
N ASN A 146 8.45 13.57 11.49
CA ASN A 146 7.39 13.24 12.45
C ASN A 146 6.30 12.29 11.91
N ARG A 147 6.59 11.54 10.83
CA ARG A 147 5.66 10.58 10.21
C ARG A 147 6.28 9.19 10.12
N SER A 148 7.60 9.13 9.97
CA SER A 148 8.35 7.92 9.76
C SER A 148 8.96 7.40 11.06
N CYS A 149 9.04 6.07 11.16
CA CYS A 149 9.63 5.37 12.29
C CYS A 149 10.80 4.51 11.80
N LYS A 150 11.95 4.64 12.46
CA LYS A 150 13.15 3.85 12.17
C LYS A 150 13.44 2.90 13.32
N ALA A 151 13.70 1.63 13.01
CA ALA A 151 14.04 0.64 14.03
C ALA A 151 15.29 1.08 14.82
N LYS A 152 15.26 0.85 16.13
CA LYS A 152 16.42 1.00 17.02
C LYS A 152 17.43 -0.10 16.66
N ASN A 153 18.69 0.29 16.43
CA ASN A 153 19.78 -0.66 16.27
C ASN A 153 20.28 -1.11 17.64
N VAL A 154 19.47 -1.90 18.35
CA VAL A 154 19.84 -2.47 19.66
C VAL A 154 19.69 -3.99 19.60
N PRO A 155 20.79 -4.76 19.75
CA PRO A 155 22.19 -4.31 19.88
C PRO A 155 22.74 -3.71 18.58
N VAL A 156 23.71 -2.79 18.71
CA VAL A 156 24.30 -1.97 17.63
C VAL A 156 24.89 -2.79 16.47
N GLU A 157 25.17 -4.07 16.71
CA GLU A 157 25.83 -4.96 15.75
C GLU A 157 24.90 -5.61 14.71
N ARG A 158 23.57 -5.43 14.83
CA ARG A 158 22.61 -6.07 13.93
C ARG A 158 22.12 -5.10 12.85
N ASN A 159 22.92 -4.99 11.81
CA ASN A 159 22.60 -4.18 10.64
C ASN A 159 21.39 -4.74 9.88
N SER A 160 20.56 -3.85 9.34
CA SER A 160 19.49 -4.23 8.41
C SER A 160 20.09 -4.68 7.08
N VAL A 161 19.72 -5.89 6.66
CA VAL A 161 20.23 -6.55 5.45
C VAL A 161 19.08 -6.99 4.57
N LEU A 162 19.30 -6.82 3.27
CA LEU A 162 18.46 -7.38 2.23
C LEU A 162 19.13 -8.66 1.72
N LEU A 163 18.44 -9.79 1.87
CA LEU A 163 18.79 -11.05 1.23
C LEU A 163 18.10 -11.09 -0.14
N ILE A 164 18.83 -11.46 -1.19
CA ILE A 164 18.34 -11.53 -2.56
C ILE A 164 18.76 -12.87 -3.16
N ALA A 165 17.81 -13.71 -3.52
CA ALA A 165 18.08 -14.92 -4.28
C ALA A 165 17.94 -14.65 -5.79
N ASN A 166 18.88 -15.17 -6.58
CA ASN A 166 18.73 -15.33 -8.02
C ASN A 166 18.87 -16.82 -8.39
N SER A 167 18.85 -17.15 -9.68
CA SER A 167 18.93 -18.54 -10.15
C SER A 167 20.26 -19.23 -9.84
N GLN A 168 21.30 -18.47 -9.49
CA GLN A 168 22.68 -18.94 -9.31
C GLN A 168 23.21 -18.80 -7.88
N ASN A 169 22.69 -17.85 -7.09
CA ASN A 169 23.16 -17.57 -5.74
C ASN A 169 22.16 -16.81 -4.86
N ILE A 170 22.40 -16.85 -3.55
CA ILE A 170 21.77 -15.98 -2.55
C ILE A 170 22.79 -14.95 -2.10
N GLN A 171 22.46 -13.67 -2.26
CA GLN A 171 23.27 -12.50 -1.92
C GLN A 171 22.73 -11.78 -0.69
N ALA A 172 23.62 -11.19 0.11
CA ALA A 172 23.27 -10.32 1.23
C ALA A 172 23.87 -8.92 1.02
N THR A 173 23.06 -7.87 1.12
CA THR A 173 23.51 -6.47 1.04
C THR A 173 22.96 -5.61 2.17
N SER A 174 23.70 -4.60 2.61
CA SER A 174 23.23 -3.69 3.66
C SER A 174 22.24 -2.68 3.10
N LEU A 175 21.18 -2.41 3.86
CA LEU A 175 20.29 -1.29 3.58
C LEU A 175 20.87 0.07 4.01
N SER A 176 21.98 0.08 4.77
CA SER A 176 22.65 1.30 5.23
C SER A 176 23.70 1.83 4.25
N GLY A 177 23.85 1.20 3.08
CA GLY A 177 24.86 1.57 2.08
C GLY A 177 26.30 1.18 2.45
N THR A 178 26.53 0.60 3.64
CA THR A 178 27.81 0.01 4.02
C THR A 178 28.10 -1.24 3.19
N THR A 179 29.30 -1.34 2.63
CA THR A 179 29.74 -2.51 1.86
C THR A 179 29.88 -3.72 2.78
N ILE A 180 28.83 -4.52 2.89
CA ILE A 180 28.96 -5.90 3.36
C ILE A 180 29.69 -6.66 2.25
N SER A 181 30.71 -7.44 2.62
CA SER A 181 31.33 -8.40 1.69
C SER A 181 30.23 -9.29 1.15
N LEU A 182 29.92 -9.17 -0.15
CA LEU A 182 28.84 -9.89 -0.81
C LEU A 182 28.92 -11.38 -0.47
N LEU A 183 28.10 -11.82 0.49
CA LEU A 183 28.00 -13.23 0.81
C LEU A 183 27.21 -13.88 -0.29
N SER A 184 27.82 -14.87 -0.94
CA SER A 184 27.19 -15.63 -2.01
C SER A 184 27.34 -17.11 -1.68
N THR A 185 26.22 -17.82 -1.58
CA THR A 185 26.21 -19.29 -1.64
C THR A 185 25.67 -19.71 -3.00
N THR A 186 26.31 -20.70 -3.62
CA THR A 186 25.87 -21.19 -4.93
C THR A 186 24.58 -21.97 -4.78
N THR A 187 23.59 -21.61 -5.58
CA THR A 187 22.31 -22.31 -5.65
C THR A 187 22.04 -22.72 -7.08
N LYS A 188 21.44 -23.89 -7.27
CA LYS A 188 20.89 -24.30 -8.57
C LYS A 188 19.39 -24.10 -8.50
N GLN A 189 18.89 -22.94 -8.93
CA GLN A 189 17.46 -22.61 -8.99
C GLN A 189 16.77 -22.51 -7.61
N THR A 190 16.93 -21.35 -6.97
CA THR A 190 16.16 -20.98 -5.77
C THR A 190 14.89 -20.23 -6.18
N THR A 191 13.73 -20.72 -5.75
CA THR A 191 12.42 -20.09 -6.07
C THR A 191 11.86 -19.28 -4.90
N ALA A 192 12.17 -19.67 -3.67
CA ALA A 192 11.71 -19.01 -2.46
C ALA A 192 12.75 -19.18 -1.34
N MET A 193 12.79 -18.20 -0.43
CA MET A 193 13.64 -18.20 0.75
C MET A 193 12.92 -17.53 1.93
N ASP A 194 13.31 -17.90 3.14
CA ASP A 194 12.86 -17.28 4.38
C ASP A 194 14.01 -17.22 5.39
N PHE A 195 13.90 -16.35 6.38
CA PHE A 195 14.94 -16.10 7.37
C PHE A 195 14.42 -16.22 8.80
N LEU A 196 15.02 -17.13 9.57
CA LEU A 196 14.75 -17.33 10.98
C LEU A 196 15.70 -16.46 11.81
N TYR A 197 15.22 -15.28 12.21
CA TYR A 197 16.01 -14.28 12.93
C TYR A 197 16.60 -14.79 14.26
N ALA A 198 15.83 -15.55 15.04
CA ALA A 198 16.29 -16.07 16.33
C ALA A 198 17.45 -17.08 16.22
N GLN A 199 17.60 -17.74 15.07
CA GLN A 199 18.63 -18.76 14.82
C GLN A 199 19.71 -18.26 13.84
N GLU A 200 19.61 -17.02 13.37
CA GLU A 200 20.43 -16.45 12.30
C GLU A 200 20.54 -17.40 11.10
N GLN A 201 19.41 -18.00 10.69
CA GLN A 201 19.38 -19.07 9.70
C GLN A 201 18.52 -18.69 8.50
N VAL A 202 19.08 -18.80 7.30
CA VAL A 202 18.29 -18.71 6.05
C VAL A 202 17.90 -20.11 5.61
N CYS A 203 16.67 -20.27 5.14
CA CYS A 203 16.19 -21.48 4.51
C CYS A 203 15.68 -21.16 3.11
N TRP A 204 15.95 -22.03 2.15
CA TRP A 204 15.53 -21.83 0.76
C TRP A 204 15.12 -23.14 0.10
N ILE A 205 14.21 -23.03 -0.87
CA ILE A 205 13.77 -24.15 -1.68
C ILE A 205 14.78 -24.33 -2.81
N HIS A 206 15.47 -25.47 -2.81
CA HIS A 206 16.31 -25.91 -3.91
C HIS A 206 15.47 -26.80 -4.83
N VAL A 207 15.18 -26.32 -6.05
CA VAL A 207 14.47 -27.10 -7.06
C VAL A 207 15.49 -27.90 -7.87
N GLY A 208 15.39 -29.22 -7.83
CA GLY A 208 16.20 -30.08 -8.69
C GLY A 208 15.47 -30.44 -9.99
N ASP A 209 16.12 -31.21 -10.86
CA ASP A 209 15.60 -31.60 -12.18
C ASP A 209 14.34 -32.49 -12.12
N SER A 210 13.98 -32.99 -10.93
CA SER A 210 12.78 -33.78 -10.66
C SER A 210 12.08 -33.34 -9.37
N PRO A 211 10.77 -33.61 -9.19
CA PRO A 211 10.06 -33.30 -7.94
C PRO A 211 10.71 -33.94 -6.71
N ALA A 212 11.22 -35.18 -6.83
CA ALA A 212 11.91 -35.89 -5.76
C ALA A 212 13.27 -35.27 -5.37
N SER A 213 13.86 -34.47 -6.27
CA SER A 213 15.10 -33.73 -6.00
C SER A 213 14.87 -32.32 -5.45
N THR A 214 13.61 -31.93 -5.23
CA THR A 214 13.28 -30.67 -4.55
C THR A 214 13.48 -30.82 -3.05
N HIS A 215 14.33 -29.99 -2.47
CA HIS A 215 14.67 -30.06 -1.05
C HIS A 215 14.60 -28.68 -0.39
N LEU A 216 14.22 -28.67 0.88
CA LEU A 216 14.40 -27.49 1.73
C LEU A 216 15.84 -27.51 2.26
N LYS A 217 16.61 -26.47 1.94
CA LYS A 217 17.96 -26.28 2.48
C LYS A 217 17.95 -25.18 3.51
N CYS A 218 18.79 -25.29 4.52
CA CYS A 218 18.99 -24.22 5.47
C CYS A 218 20.47 -24.07 5.81
N ALA A 219 20.93 -22.84 6.03
CA ALA A 219 22.27 -22.54 6.48
C ALA A 219 22.24 -21.38 7.49
N LYS A 220 23.12 -21.45 8.49
CA LYS A 220 23.34 -20.35 9.44
C LYS A 220 24.20 -19.27 8.78
N ILE A 221 23.92 -18.01 9.12
CA ILE A 221 24.68 -16.85 8.67
C ILE A 221 25.11 -16.02 9.90
N PRO A 222 26.02 -16.56 10.74
CA PRO A 222 26.43 -15.89 11.97
C PRO A 222 27.02 -14.51 11.65
N ASN A 223 26.45 -13.46 12.26
CA ASN A 223 26.87 -12.07 12.07
C ASN A 223 26.99 -11.63 10.59
N LEU A 224 26.26 -12.26 9.66
CA LEU A 224 26.30 -11.92 8.25
C LEU A 224 27.73 -11.97 7.65
N LYS A 225 28.57 -12.91 8.11
CA LYS A 225 29.97 -13.09 7.64
C LYS A 225 30.21 -14.29 6.72
N SER A 226 29.45 -15.37 6.84
CA SER A 226 29.60 -16.56 6.01
C SER A 226 28.39 -17.48 6.14
N PHE A 227 28.08 -18.24 5.09
CA PHE A 227 27.15 -19.37 5.19
C PHE A 227 27.85 -20.55 5.89
N ALA A 228 27.27 -21.06 6.96
CA ALA A 228 27.78 -22.17 7.76
C ALA A 228 26.67 -23.18 8.05
N ASP A 229 27.05 -24.42 8.38
CA ASP A 229 26.10 -25.46 8.83
C ASP A 229 24.96 -25.69 7.81
N GLU A 230 25.30 -25.82 6.52
CA GLU A 230 24.32 -26.11 5.48
C GLU A 230 23.76 -27.53 5.68
N ARG A 231 22.44 -27.62 5.77
CA ARG A 231 21.72 -28.87 5.95
C ARG A 231 20.52 -28.96 5.02
N VAL A 232 20.25 -30.19 4.59
CA VAL A 232 19.09 -30.55 3.79
C VAL A 232 18.00 -31.10 4.70
N ILE A 233 16.84 -30.45 4.70
CA ILE A 233 15.64 -30.91 5.40
C ILE A 233 14.80 -31.71 4.40
N ASN A 234 14.63 -33.00 4.69
CA ASN A 234 13.80 -33.86 3.85
C ASN A 234 12.31 -33.60 4.15
N ILE A 235 11.67 -32.91 3.23
CA ILE A 235 10.26 -32.48 3.32
C ILE A 235 9.29 -33.68 3.27
N SER A 236 9.67 -34.78 2.61
CA SER A 236 8.84 -35.99 2.49
C SER A 236 8.68 -36.77 3.81
N LEU A 237 9.70 -36.73 4.69
CA LEU A 237 9.69 -37.37 6.01
C LEU A 237 9.06 -36.48 7.10
N SER A 238 9.07 -35.16 6.93
CA SER A 238 8.59 -34.22 7.95
C SER A 238 7.06 -34.16 8.00
N LEU A 239 6.37 -34.33 6.87
CA LEU A 239 4.91 -34.51 6.83
C LEU A 239 4.46 -35.80 7.52
N HIS A 240 5.23 -36.89 7.42
CA HIS A 240 4.90 -38.15 8.10
C HIS A 240 4.92 -38.07 9.62
N ARG A 241 5.66 -37.10 10.20
CA ARG A 241 5.78 -36.95 11.66
C ARG A 241 4.62 -36.19 12.30
N GLU A 242 3.87 -35.41 11.53
CA GLU A 242 2.64 -34.76 12.03
C GLU A 242 1.41 -35.67 11.94
N PHE A 243 1.39 -36.64 11.01
CA PHE A 243 0.27 -37.59 10.90
C PHE A 243 0.32 -38.76 11.89
N TYR A 244 1.48 -39.06 12.51
CA TYR A 244 1.60 -40.17 13.47
C TYR A 244 1.54 -39.77 14.95
N ASN A 245 1.53 -38.48 15.29
CA ASN A 245 1.36 -38.00 16.66
C ASN A 245 -0.09 -37.58 17.00
N THR A 246 -1.05 -37.93 16.13
CA THR A 246 -2.48 -37.66 16.34
C THR A 246 -3.32 -38.94 16.22
N ILE A 247 -2.84 -40.04 16.81
CA ILE A 247 -3.64 -41.25 17.11
C ILE A 247 -3.51 -41.54 18.60
#